data_AF-A0AAE3M7F3-F1
#
_entry.id   AF-A0AAE3M7F3-F1
#
_cell.length_a   1.000
_cell.length_b   1.000
_cell.length_c   1.000
_cell.angle_alpha   90.00
_cell.angle_beta   90.00
_cell.angle_gamma   90.00
#
_symmetry.space_group_name_H-M   'P 1'
#
loop_
_entity.id
_entity.type
_entity.pdbx_description
1 polymer ?
#
loop_
_entity_poly.entity_id
_entity_poly.type
_entity_poly.pdbx_seq_one_letter_code
_entity_poly.pdbx_strand_id
1 'polypeptide(L)' 'MIVRRTILKQDLVKKLYPDSISIKSAMQQLRNEIDICPTLKLKIEKAGNLKRHYYTKQQLLIILEHFCITLEEFELL' A
#
# COMPACT_ATOMS: atom_id res chain seq x y z
N MET A 1 16.51 3.63 12.50
CA MET A 1 15.60 2.62 11.92
C MET A 1 15.79 2.60 10.41
N ILE A 2 16.25 1.51 9.81
CA ILE A 2 16.52 1.45 8.36
C ILE A 2 15.18 1.24 7.64
N VAL A 3 14.50 2.33 7.30
CA VAL A 3 13.28 2.26 6.49
C VAL A 3 13.68 1.68 5.14
N ARG A 4 13.22 0.46 4.84
CA ARG A 4 13.47 -0.17 3.54
C ARG A 4 12.93 0.75 2.44
N ARG A 5 13.72 0.93 1.38
CA ARG A 5 13.35 1.81 0.24
C ARG A 5 12.09 1.34 -0.49
N THR A 6 11.74 0.06 -0.33
CA THR A 6 10.61 -0.61 -0.94
C THR A 6 9.93 -1.57 0.03
N ILE A 7 8.65 -1.82 -0.20
CA ILE A 7 7.84 -2.82 0.52
C ILE A 7 7.18 -3.76 -0.49
N LEU A 8 7.06 -5.04 -0.13
CA LEU A 8 6.29 -6.00 -0.91
C LEU A 8 4.80 -5.67 -0.79
N LYS A 9 4.07 -5.67 -1.92
CA LYS A 9 2.63 -5.39 -1.90
C LYS A 9 1.87 -6.40 -1.03
N GLN A 10 2.30 -7.66 -1.03
CA GLN A 10 1.72 -8.70 -0.16
C GLN A 10 1.91 -8.41 1.34
N ASP A 11 3.04 -7.84 1.74
CA ASP A 11 3.33 -7.55 3.15
C ASP A 11 2.52 -6.33 3.60
N LEU A 12 2.37 -5.34 2.71
CA LEU A 12 1.47 -4.21 2.90
C LEU A 12 0.03 -4.66 3.16
N VAL A 13 -0.54 -5.47 2.27
CA VAL A 13 -1.95 -5.86 2.39
C VAL A 13 -2.22 -6.82 3.53
N LYS A 14 -1.21 -7.61 3.96
CA LYS A 14 -1.35 -8.45 5.17
C LYS A 14 -1.59 -7.62 6.42
N LYS A 15 -0.89 -6.49 6.56
CA LYS A 15 -1.03 -5.57 7.69
C LYS A 15 -2.32 -4.74 7.58
N LEU A 16 -2.64 -4.26 6.38
CA LEU A 16 -3.84 -3.43 6.17
C LEU A 16 -5.15 -4.21 6.26
N TYR A 17 -5.15 -5.48 5.87
CA TYR A 17 -6.35 -6.32 5.82
C TYR A 17 -6.11 -7.67 6.52
N PRO A 18 -5.97 -7.69 7.86
CA PRO A 18 -5.69 -8.92 8.60
C PRO A 18 -6.82 -9.96 8.49
N ASP A 19 -8.06 -9.50 8.32
CA ASP A 19 -9.26 -10.35 8.22
C ASP A 19 -9.48 -10.94 6.82
N SER A 20 -8.63 -10.61 5.85
CA SER A 20 -8.74 -11.15 4.50
C SER A 20 -8.44 -12.65 4.45
N ILE A 21 -9.31 -13.42 3.80
CA ILE A 21 -9.20 -14.89 3.65
C ILE A 21 -7.92 -15.32 2.92
N SER A 22 -7.34 -14.45 2.08
CA SER A 22 -6.06 -14.71 1.41
C SER A 22 -5.34 -13.42 1.00
N ILE A 23 -4.02 -13.52 0.77
CA ILE A 23 -3.20 -12.42 0.23
C ILE A 23 -3.78 -11.93 -1.11
N LYS A 24 -4.28 -12.84 -1.95
CA LYS A 24 -4.87 -12.48 -3.25
C LYS A 24 -6.13 -11.63 -3.07
N SER A 25 -6.96 -11.96 -2.09
CA SER A 25 -8.15 -11.18 -1.72
C SER A 25 -7.77 -9.80 -1.21
N ALA A 26 -6.83 -9.72 -0.26
CA ALA A 26 -6.32 -8.45 0.28
C ALA A 26 -5.71 -7.55 -0.80
N MET A 27 -4.94 -8.15 -1.73
CA MET A 27 -4.41 -7.47 -2.92
C MET A 27 -5.50 -6.97 -3.87
N GLN A 28 -6.65 -7.64 -3.93
CA GLN A 28 -7.77 -7.21 -4.76
C GLN A 28 -8.55 -6.09 -4.08
N GLN A 29 -8.74 -6.15 -2.76
CA GLN A 29 -9.35 -5.07 -1.98
C GLN A 29 -8.58 -3.76 -2.15
N LEU A 30 -7.26 -3.78 -1.94
CA LEU A 30 -6.43 -2.59 -2.15
C LEU A 30 -6.52 -2.05 -3.59
N ARG A 31 -6.59 -2.93 -4.60
CA ARG A 31 -6.75 -2.50 -6.00
C ARG A 31 -8.10 -1.85 -6.24
N ASN A 32 -9.17 -2.43 -5.72
CA ASN A 32 -10.51 -1.88 -5.84
C ASN A 32 -10.56 -0.48 -5.22
N GLU A 33 -9.99 -0.27 -4.03
CA GLU A 33 -9.94 1.04 -3.39
C GLU A 33 -9.15 2.07 -4.20
N ILE A 34 -7.98 1.68 -4.74
CA ILE A 34 -7.19 2.54 -5.62
C ILE A 34 -7.98 2.88 -6.91
N ASP A 35 -8.70 1.91 -7.48
CA ASP A 35 -9.48 2.13 -8.70
C ASP A 35 -10.74 2.99 -8.46
N ILE A 36 -11.35 2.91 -7.28
CA ILE A 36 -12.48 3.76 -6.86
C ILE A 36 -12.04 5.22 -6.66
N CYS A 37 -10.76 5.47 -6.36
CA CYS A 37 -10.21 6.79 -6.12
C CYS A 37 -9.18 7.19 -7.20
N PRO A 38 -9.61 7.79 -8.33
CA PRO A 38 -8.72 8.14 -9.44
C PRO A 38 -7.57 9.06 -9.02
N THR A 39 -7.80 9.94 -8.03
CA THR A 39 -6.78 10.85 -7.50
C THR A 39 -5.68 10.09 -6.77
N LEU A 40 -6.03 9.06 -5.99
CA LEU A 40 -5.07 8.18 -5.33
C LEU A 40 -4.23 7.43 -6.36
N LYS A 41 -4.88 6.83 -7.37
CA LYS A 41 -4.20 6.12 -8.45
C LYS A 41 -3.17 7.00 -9.15
N LEU A 42 -3.56 8.23 -9.53
CA LEU A 42 -2.66 9.18 -10.17
C LEU A 42 -1.50 9.60 -9.26
N LYS A 43 -1.73 9.79 -7.94
CA LYS A 43 -0.66 10.09 -6.99
C LYS A 43 0.35 8.94 -6.90
N ILE A 44 -0.12 7.69 -6.84
CA ILE A 44 0.73 6.48 -6.78
C ILE A 44 1.56 6.33 -8.07
N GLU A 45 0.96 6.59 -9.24
CA GLU A 45 1.63 6.54 -10.54
C GLU A 45 2.69 7.64 -10.68
N LYS A 46 2.41 8.86 -10.22
CA LYS A 46 3.35 9.99 -10.25
C LYS A 46 4.50 9.84 -9.27
N ALA A 47 4.29 9.15 -8.15
CA ALA A 47 5.31 8.92 -7.12
C ALA A 47 6.42 7.95 -7.58
N GLY A 48 6.27 7.30 -8.73
CA GLY A 48 7.32 6.53 -9.36
C GLY A 48 6.76 5.36 -10.17
N ASN A 49 7.67 4.65 -10.84
CA ASN A 49 7.31 3.52 -11.68
C ASN A 49 6.59 2.43 -10.87
N LEU A 50 5.36 2.10 -11.25
CA LEU A 50 4.61 0.98 -10.70
C LEU A 50 5.37 -0.33 -10.97
N LYS A 51 5.91 -0.91 -9.91
CA LYS A 51 6.48 -2.27 -9.95
C LYS A 51 5.38 -3.28 -9.65
N ARG A 52 5.48 -4.45 -10.29
CA ARG A 52 4.47 -5.52 -10.18
C ARG A 52 4.30 -6.01 -8.73
N HIS A 53 5.41 -6.20 -8.01
CA HIS A 53 5.42 -6.84 -6.69
C HIS A 53 5.76 -5.92 -5.52
N TYR A 54 6.19 -4.69 -5.80
CA TYR A 54 6.69 -3.77 -4.78
C TYR A 54 6.07 -2.38 -4.92
N TYR A 55 5.97 -1.69 -3.79
CA TYR A 55 5.79 -0.23 -3.75
C TYR A 55 7.08 0.42 -3.27
N THR A 56 7.39 1.60 -3.82
CA THR A 56 8.44 2.47 -3.27
C THR A 56 7.98 3.07 -1.95
N LYS A 57 8.91 3.60 -1.15
CA LYS A 57 8.57 4.34 0.08
C LYS A 57 7.56 5.47 -0.17
N GLN A 58 7.70 6.22 -1.26
CA GLN A 58 6.77 7.30 -1.60
C GLN A 58 5.37 6.77 -1.93
N GLN A 59 5.28 5.69 -2.70
CA GLN A 59 4.00 5.02 -2.98
C GLN A 59 3.35 4.48 -1.71
N LEU A 60 4.15 3.89 -0.81
CA LEU A 60 3.66 3.43 0.49
C LEU A 60 3.07 4.59 1.30
N LEU A 61 3.78 5.71 1.44
CA LEU A 61 3.31 6.86 2.22
C LEU A 61 1.98 7.42 1.68
N ILE A 62 1.83 7.49 0.35
CA ILE A 62 0.57 7.93 -0.28
C ILE A 62 -0.57 6.97 0.02
N ILE A 63 -0.31 5.66 0.00
CA ILE A 63 -1.30 4.65 0.33
C ILE A 63 -1.68 4.77 1.81
N LEU A 64 -0.71 4.84 2.72
CA LEU A 64 -0.97 4.98 4.16
C LEU A 64 -1.71 6.28 4.51
N GLU A 65 -1.36 7.39 3.86
CA GLU A 65 -2.09 8.67 3.99
C GLU A 65 -3.57 8.51 3.61
N HIS A 66 -3.89 7.72 2.58
CA HIS A 66 -5.27 7.45 2.19
C HIS A 66 -6.05 6.69 3.28
N PHE A 67 -5.39 5.80 4.01
CA PHE A 67 -5.98 5.08 5.13
C PHE A 67 -5.94 5.86 6.45
N CYS A 68 -5.44 7.10 6.45
CA CYS A 68 -5.16 7.88 7.65
C CYS A 68 -4.26 7.12 8.65
N ILE A 69 -3.32 6.31 8.14
CA ILE A 69 -2.36 5.54 8.94
C ILE A 69 -1.00 6.21 8.83
N THR A 70 -0.34 6.43 9.97
CA THR A 70 1.06 6.86 9.99
C THR A 70 2.02 5.70 9.71
N LEU A 71 3.23 6.00 9.26
CA LEU A 71 4.24 4.96 9.05
C LEU A 71 4.55 4.19 10.35
N GLU A 72 4.50 4.88 11.49
CA GLU A 72 4.75 4.31 12.81
C GLU A 72 3.65 3.33 13.22
N GLU A 73 2.38 3.71 13.06
CA GLU A 73 1.24 2.80 13.29
C GLU A 73 1.30 1.59 12.36
N PHE A 74 1.64 1.80 11.08
CA PHE A 74 1.78 0.71 10.13
C PHE A 74 2.88 -0.31 10.52
N GLU A 75 3.93 0.13 11.19
CA GLU A 75 4.96 -0.79 11.69
C GLU A 75 4.47 -1.64 12.87
N LEU A 76 3.55 -1.10 13.68
CA LEU A 76 2.96 -1.77 14.85
C LEU A 76 1.83 -2.75 14.51
N LEU A 77 1.19 -2.62 13.34
CA LEU A 77 0.22 -3.58 12.80
C LEU A 77 0.88 -4.93 12.46
#